data_AF-A0A1H4N549-F1
#
_entry.id   AF-A0A1H4N549-F1
#
_cell.length_a   1.000
_cell.length_b   1.000
_cell.length_c   1.000
_cell.angle_alpha   90.00
_cell.angle_beta   90.00
_cell.angle_gamma   90.00
#
_symmetry.space_group_name_H-M   'P 1'
#
loop_
_entity.id
_entity.type
_entity.pdbx_description
1 polymer ?
#
loop_
_entity_poly.entity_id
_entity_poly.type
_entity_poly.pdbx_seq_one_letter_code
_entity_poly.pdbx_strand_id
1 'polypeptide(L)'
;MSEGEYAVHFSQSFGDVDARSCAVLPSLTEAESFARKQVASHPTLLSRVFDHQGFIGAPAAEFAGKGYRGHNDITPRFRRWVGSLLFFGGSILFVTDWVANFRFDWPSVLGSRLMIPGLILLVTEALVMLHNRRKLAGLQYGSTAAAKR
;
A
#
# COMPACT_ATOMS: atom_id res chain seq x y z
N MET A 1 -8.36 20.36 -12.80
CA MET A 1 -9.60 20.52 -12.02
C MET A 1 -9.59 21.89 -11.40
N SER A 2 -10.72 22.57 -11.44
CA SER A 2 -10.92 23.86 -10.78
C SER A 2 -11.23 23.66 -9.28
N GLU A 3 -11.07 24.71 -8.46
CA GLU A 3 -11.51 24.66 -7.06
C GLU A 3 -13.00 24.32 -6.98
N GLY A 4 -13.33 23.27 -6.22
CA GLY A 4 -14.70 22.77 -6.07
C GLY A 4 -15.02 21.51 -6.88
N GLU A 5 -14.19 21.15 -7.87
CA GLU A 5 -14.32 19.88 -8.59
C GLU A 5 -13.66 18.72 -7.83
N TYR A 6 -14.22 17.52 -8.00
CA TYR A 6 -13.73 16.27 -7.41
C TYR A 6 -13.54 15.20 -8.49
N ALA A 7 -12.43 14.47 -8.43
CA ALA A 7 -12.13 13.36 -9.34
C ALA A 7 -12.40 12.04 -8.65
N VAL A 8 -13.22 11.20 -9.25
CA VAL A 8 -13.49 9.83 -8.82
C VAL A 8 -12.67 8.90 -9.68
N HIS A 9 -11.66 8.28 -9.08
CA HIS A 9 -10.78 7.31 -9.71
C HIS A 9 -11.18 5.87 -9.33
N PHE A 10 -11.20 4.96 -10.30
CA PHE A 10 -11.54 3.56 -10.11
C PHE A 10 -10.30 2.67 -10.30
N SER A 11 -10.10 1.68 -9.43
CA SER A 11 -9.13 0.61 -9.69
C SER A 11 -9.61 -0.23 -10.88
N GLN A 12 -8.82 -0.42 -11.92
CA GLN A 12 -9.22 -1.26 -13.06
C GLN A 12 -9.67 -2.65 -12.58
N SER A 13 -10.87 -3.09 -12.95
CA SER A 13 -11.23 -4.51 -12.89
C SER A 13 -10.48 -5.24 -13.99
N PHE A 14 -9.86 -6.38 -13.64
CA PHE A 14 -9.28 -7.29 -14.62
C PHE A 14 -10.28 -7.56 -15.76
N GLY A 15 -9.95 -7.15 -16.98
CA GLY A 15 -10.69 -7.47 -18.19
C GLY A 15 -11.28 -6.30 -18.98
N ASP A 16 -11.25 -5.07 -18.47
CA ASP A 16 -11.81 -3.91 -19.19
C ASP A 16 -10.72 -2.86 -19.46
N VAL A 17 -10.19 -2.88 -20.68
CA VAL A 17 -9.04 -2.04 -21.12
C VAL A 17 -9.51 -0.63 -21.51
N ASP A 18 -10.81 -0.39 -21.63
CA ASP A 18 -11.37 0.84 -22.21
C ASP A 18 -12.25 1.68 -21.25
N ALA A 19 -12.45 1.21 -20.01
CA ALA A 19 -13.25 1.96 -19.05
C ALA A 19 -12.45 3.16 -18.51
N ARG A 20 -12.90 4.37 -18.86
CA ARG A 20 -12.42 5.64 -18.30
C ARG A 20 -12.22 5.52 -16.79
N SER A 21 -10.97 5.40 -16.34
CA SER A 21 -10.63 5.14 -14.93
C SER A 21 -10.91 6.33 -14.01
N CYS A 22 -11.39 7.46 -14.54
CA CYS A 22 -11.60 8.69 -13.82
C CYS A 22 -12.85 9.44 -14.32
N ALA A 23 -13.68 9.92 -13.39
CA ALA A 23 -14.80 10.83 -13.65
C ALA A 23 -14.64 12.10 -12.81
N VAL A 24 -14.80 13.28 -13.40
CA VAL A 24 -14.75 14.56 -12.67
C VAL A 24 -16.17 15.04 -12.42
N LEU A 25 -16.47 15.40 -11.18
CA LEU A 25 -17.79 15.81 -10.70
C LEU A 25 -17.70 17.16 -9.97
N PRO A 26 -18.73 18.01 -10.06
CA PRO A 26 -18.70 19.39 -9.56
C PRO A 26 -18.91 19.51 -8.04
N SER A 27 -19.19 18.40 -7.34
CA SER A 27 -19.38 18.41 -5.88
C SER A 27 -18.95 17.11 -5.22
N LEU A 28 -18.58 17.21 -3.93
CA LEU A 28 -18.19 16.05 -3.12
C LEU A 28 -19.36 15.07 -2.96
N THR A 29 -20.57 15.57 -2.73
CA THR A 29 -21.76 14.74 -2.54
C THR A 29 -22.11 13.95 -3.80
N GLU A 30 -22.02 14.57 -4.99
CA GLU A 30 -22.18 13.86 -6.26
C GLU A 30 -21.08 12.83 -6.46
N ALA A 31 -19.82 13.20 -6.19
CA ALA A 31 -18.67 12.31 -6.28
C ALA A 31 -18.81 11.06 -5.40
N GLU A 32 -19.22 11.22 -4.15
CA GLU A 32 -19.49 10.10 -3.24
C GLU A 32 -20.65 9.24 -3.72
N SER A 33 -21.75 9.87 -4.17
CA SER A 33 -22.92 9.14 -4.66
C SER A 33 -22.59 8.30 -5.89
N PHE A 34 -21.77 8.85 -6.79
CA PHE A 34 -21.28 8.19 -7.98
C PHE A 34 -20.34 7.04 -7.63
N ALA A 35 -19.38 7.27 -6.75
CA ALA A 35 -18.45 6.26 -6.24
C ALA A 35 -19.21 5.07 -5.61
N ARG A 36 -20.20 5.32 -4.76
CA ARG A 36 -21.00 4.25 -4.13
C ARG A 36 -21.82 3.46 -5.14
N LYS A 37 -22.43 4.13 -6.13
CA LYS A 37 -23.16 3.46 -7.21
C LYS A 37 -22.24 2.55 -8.01
N GLN A 38 -21.03 3.01 -8.34
CA GLN A 38 -20.08 2.23 -9.12
C GLN A 38 -19.55 1.01 -8.36
N VAL A 39 -19.29 1.17 -7.07
CA VAL A 39 -18.85 0.08 -6.19
C VAL A 39 -19.98 -0.92 -5.92
N ALA A 40 -21.24 -0.46 -5.91
CA ALA A 40 -22.41 -1.34 -5.80
C ALA A 40 -22.63 -2.15 -7.07
N SER A 41 -22.43 -1.56 -8.26
CA SER A 41 -22.55 -2.27 -9.53
C SER A 41 -21.39 -3.23 -9.80
N HIS A 42 -20.20 -2.91 -9.31
CA HIS A 42 -19.01 -3.75 -9.44
C HIS A 42 -18.35 -3.96 -8.07
N PRO A 43 -18.77 -4.99 -7.32
CA PRO A 43 -18.31 -5.24 -5.94
C PRO A 43 -16.81 -5.52 -5.80
N THR A 44 -16.10 -5.77 -6.89
CA THR A 44 -14.64 -6.00 -6.92
C THR A 44 -13.83 -4.72 -7.12
N LEU A 45 -14.47 -3.56 -7.27
CA LEU A 45 -13.79 -2.28 -7.49
C LEU A 45 -13.50 -1.53 -6.19
N LEU A 46 -12.48 -0.70 -6.26
CA LEU A 46 -12.18 0.36 -5.32
C LEU A 46 -12.36 1.71 -6.01
N SER A 47 -13.17 2.58 -5.42
CA SER A 47 -13.39 3.94 -5.89
C SER A 47 -12.77 4.93 -4.90
N ARG A 48 -11.91 5.82 -5.39
CA ARG A 48 -11.26 6.88 -4.60
C ARG A 48 -11.69 8.25 -5.12
N VAL A 49 -12.10 9.13 -4.22
CA VAL A 49 -12.45 10.52 -4.53
C VAL A 49 -11.28 11.40 -4.15
N PHE A 50 -10.81 12.21 -5.08
CA PHE A 50 -9.75 13.20 -4.91
C PHE A 50 -10.35 14.60 -5.08
N ASP A 51 -9.83 15.56 -4.33
CA ASP A 51 -10.17 16.97 -4.50
C ASP A 51 -9.36 17.59 -5.65
N HIS A 52 -9.43 18.91 -5.77
CA HIS A 52 -8.66 19.69 -6.75
C HIS A 52 -7.13 19.50 -6.66
N GLN A 53 -6.59 18.99 -5.54
CA GLN A 53 -5.16 18.67 -5.40
C GLN A 53 -4.80 17.32 -6.04
N GLY A 54 -5.80 16.55 -6.50
CA GLY A 54 -5.60 15.31 -7.22
C GLY A 54 -4.92 14.23 -6.37
N PHE A 55 -3.93 13.55 -6.95
CA PHE A 55 -3.18 12.48 -6.27
C PHE A 55 -2.12 13.00 -5.27
N ILE A 56 -2.00 14.31 -5.08
CA ILE A 56 -1.06 14.93 -4.15
C ILE A 56 -1.69 14.93 -2.75
N GLY A 57 -1.88 13.75 -2.17
CA GLY A 57 -2.49 13.62 -0.84
C GLY A 57 -3.26 12.33 -0.62
N ALA A 58 -3.88 12.22 0.56
CA ALA A 58 -4.85 11.17 0.81
C ALA A 58 -6.14 11.48 0.05
N PRO A 59 -6.85 10.47 -0.49
CA PRO A 59 -8.16 10.70 -1.10
C PRO A 59 -9.12 11.30 -0.07
N ALA A 60 -9.98 12.21 -0.52
CA ALA A 60 -11.03 12.81 0.29
C ALA A 60 -12.01 11.74 0.80
N ALA A 61 -12.29 10.71 -0.03
CA ALA A 61 -13.08 9.55 0.36
C ALA A 61 -12.64 8.29 -0.40
N GLU A 62 -12.79 7.12 0.22
CA GLU A 62 -12.47 5.83 -0.38
C GLU A 62 -13.61 4.84 -0.11
N PHE A 63 -14.13 4.22 -1.17
CA PHE A 63 -15.22 3.26 -1.13
C PHE A 63 -14.75 1.95 -1.75
N ALA A 64 -14.64 0.91 -0.93
CA ALA A 64 -14.28 -0.44 -1.37
C ALA A 64 -15.54 -1.30 -1.50
N GLY A 65 -15.64 -2.05 -2.59
CA GLY A 65 -16.71 -3.02 -2.76
C GLY A 65 -16.55 -4.19 -1.82
N LYS A 66 -17.67 -4.87 -1.51
CA LYS A 66 -17.67 -6.03 -0.61
C LYS A 66 -16.76 -7.18 -1.10
N GLY A 67 -16.54 -7.25 -2.41
CA GLY A 67 -15.66 -8.23 -3.06
C GLY A 67 -14.25 -7.70 -3.35
N TYR A 68 -13.93 -6.46 -2.99
CA TYR A 68 -12.60 -5.89 -3.18
C TYR A 68 -11.62 -6.57 -2.22
N ARG A 69 -10.72 -7.39 -2.76
CA ARG A 69 -9.71 -8.14 -1.98
C ARG A 69 -8.41 -7.36 -1.76
N GLY A 70 -8.38 -6.07 -2.07
CA GLY A 70 -7.15 -5.28 -2.12
C GLY A 70 -6.46 -5.41 -3.48
N HIS A 71 -5.50 -4.52 -3.75
CA HIS A 71 -4.48 -4.81 -4.75
C HIS A 71 -3.77 -6.11 -4.34
N ASN A 72 -3.21 -6.85 -5.30
CA ASN A 72 -2.30 -7.98 -5.05
C ASN A 72 -0.97 -7.52 -4.39
N ASP A 73 -1.06 -6.60 -3.44
CA ASP A 73 0.03 -6.19 -2.60
C ASP A 73 0.33 -7.34 -1.66
N ILE A 74 1.57 -7.80 -1.72
CA ILE A 74 2.12 -8.75 -0.77
C ILE A 74 1.73 -8.29 0.64
N THR A 75 0.91 -9.10 1.32
CA THR A 75 0.38 -8.71 2.64
C THR A 75 1.53 -8.33 3.58
N PRO A 76 1.38 -7.29 4.41
CA PRO A 76 2.43 -6.85 5.33
C PRO A 76 2.94 -7.99 6.23
N ARG A 77 2.04 -8.90 6.62
CA ARG A 77 2.37 -10.11 7.38
C ARG A 77 3.29 -11.06 6.59
N PHE A 78 3.00 -11.32 5.32
CA PHE A 78 3.85 -12.16 4.48
C PHE A 78 5.22 -11.53 4.28
N ARG A 79 5.28 -10.23 3.97
CA ARG A 79 6.54 -9.49 3.81
C ARG A 79 7.42 -9.56 5.07
N ARG A 80 6.80 -9.43 6.25
CA ARG A 80 7.50 -9.54 7.53
C ARG A 80 8.01 -10.95 7.79
N TRP A 81 7.16 -11.97 7.67
CA TRP A 81 7.55 -13.36 7.95
C TRP A 81 8.59 -13.88 6.98
N VAL A 82 8.38 -13.70 5.68
CA VAL A 82 9.32 -14.16 4.64
C VAL A 82 10.61 -13.35 4.69
N GLY A 83 10.53 -12.02 4.85
CA GLY A 83 11.70 -11.16 5.01
C GLY A 83 12.55 -11.56 6.22
N SER A 84 11.92 -11.80 7.37
CA SER A 84 12.61 -12.30 8.57
C SER A 84 13.23 -13.67 8.35
N LEU A 85 12.50 -14.62 7.77
CA LEU A 85 13.01 -15.97 7.51
C LEU A 85 14.24 -15.95 6.59
N LEU A 86 14.17 -15.19 5.49
CA LEU A 86 15.27 -15.04 4.54
C LEU A 86 16.49 -14.36 5.18
N PHE A 87 16.27 -13.26 5.92
CA PHE A 87 17.35 -12.51 6.54
C PHE A 87 18.04 -13.30 7.66
N PHE A 88 17.27 -13.82 8.63
CA PHE A 88 17.85 -14.57 9.74
C PHE A 88 18.35 -15.95 9.31
N GLY A 89 17.64 -16.65 8.43
CA GLY A 89 18.10 -17.92 7.87
C GLY A 89 19.41 -17.76 7.10
N GLY A 90 19.50 -16.74 6.24
CA GLY A 90 20.74 -16.41 5.53
C GLY A 90 21.88 -16.00 6.46
N SER A 91 21.57 -15.23 7.51
CA SER A 91 22.56 -14.82 8.53
C SER A 91 23.13 -16.01 9.29
N ILE A 92 22.29 -16.97 9.69
CA ILE A 92 22.73 -18.19 10.37
C ILE A 92 23.65 -19.02 9.46
N LEU A 93 23.28 -19.21 8.19
CA LEU A 93 24.11 -19.91 7.21
C LEU A 93 25.46 -19.21 7.00
N PHE A 94 25.47 -17.88 6.92
CA PHE A 94 26.69 -17.11 6.76
C PHE A 94 27.59 -17.21 8.01
N VAL A 95 27.03 -17.05 9.21
CA VAL A 95 27.78 -17.11 10.48
C VAL A 95 28.31 -18.51 10.76
N THR A 96 27.53 -19.55 10.47
CA THR A 96 27.98 -20.94 10.65
C THR A 96 29.17 -21.28 9.75
N ASP A 97 29.15 -20.84 8.48
CA ASP A 97 30.29 -21.00 7.58
C ASP A 97 31.49 -20.15 8.02
N TRP A 98 31.25 -18.93 8.50
CA TRP A 98 32.30 -18.07 9.06
C TRP A 98 33.01 -18.74 10.25
N VAL A 99 32.26 -19.30 11.20
CA VAL A 99 32.80 -20.03 12.36
C VAL A 99 33.54 -21.29 11.93
N ALA A 100 33.12 -21.92 10.83
CA ALA A 100 33.81 -23.04 10.22
C ALA A 100 35.04 -22.65 9.37
N ASN A 101 35.48 -21.38 9.39
CA ASN A 101 36.54 -20.84 8.53
C ASN A 101 36.26 -21.04 7.02
N PHE A 102 35.01 -20.85 6.60
CA PHE A 102 34.58 -21.00 5.21
C PHE A 102 34.83 -22.39 4.62
N ARG A 103 34.89 -23.42 5.46
CA ARG A 103 35.21 -24.78 5.01
C ARG A 103 34.20 -25.35 4.03
N PHE A 104 32.99 -24.81 3.97
CA PHE A 104 31.92 -25.35 3.16
C PHE A 104 31.60 -24.53 1.91
N ASP A 105 32.15 -23.32 1.72
CA ASP A 105 32.01 -22.38 0.58
C ASP A 105 30.57 -22.05 0.10
N TRP A 106 29.70 -23.04 -0.06
CA TRP A 106 28.30 -22.91 -0.48
C TRP A 106 27.38 -22.26 0.56
N PRO A 107 27.52 -22.43 1.90
CA PRO A 107 26.56 -21.85 2.83
C PRO A 107 26.70 -20.33 2.95
N SER A 108 27.92 -19.79 2.86
CA SER A 108 28.13 -18.33 2.81
C SER A 108 27.61 -17.70 1.51
N VAL A 109 27.77 -18.39 0.37
CA VAL A 109 27.21 -17.94 -0.91
C VAL A 109 25.67 -17.97 -0.89
N LEU A 110 25.07 -19.04 -0.37
CA LEU A 110 23.61 -19.12 -0.24
C LEU A 110 23.10 -18.12 0.79
N GLY A 111 23.76 -18.00 1.95
CA GLY A 111 23.41 -17.10 3.03
C GLY A 111 23.39 -15.64 2.57
N SER A 112 24.45 -15.17 1.91
CA SER A 112 24.51 -13.80 1.38
C SER A 112 23.42 -13.51 0.34
N ARG A 113 23.11 -14.48 -0.54
CA ARG A 113 22.04 -14.36 -1.54
C ARG A 113 20.63 -14.35 -0.94
N LEU A 114 20.43 -14.97 0.22
CA LEU A 114 19.15 -14.92 0.95
C LEU A 114 19.02 -13.67 1.83
N MET A 115 20.14 -13.20 2.39
CA MET A 115 20.16 -12.01 3.26
C MET A 115 19.76 -10.73 2.52
N ILE A 116 20.26 -10.51 1.30
CA ILE A 116 19.98 -9.29 0.51
C ILE A 116 18.47 -9.08 0.28
N PRO A 117 17.72 -10.03 -0.32
CA PRO A 117 16.27 -9.87 -0.51
C PRO A 117 15.52 -9.82 0.82
N GLY A 118 15.95 -10.58 1.84
CA GLY A 118 15.37 -10.52 3.18
C GLY A 118 15.46 -9.13 3.81
N LEU A 119 16.63 -8.50 3.71
CA LEU A 119 16.86 -7.14 4.21
C LEU A 119 16.00 -6.12 3.47
N ILE A 120 15.92 -6.20 2.13
CA ILE A 120 15.09 -5.29 1.32
C ILE A 120 13.62 -5.38 1.74
N LEU A 121 13.09 -6.59 1.94
CA LEU A 121 11.70 -6.78 2.38
C LEU A 121 11.46 -6.17 3.77
N LEU A 122 12.38 -6.35 4.71
CA LEU A 122 12.27 -5.80 6.06
C LEU A 122 12.37 -4.27 6.08
N VAL A 123 13.28 -3.69 5.30
CA VAL A 123 13.40 -2.22 5.17
C VAL A 123 12.14 -1.63 4.55
N THR A 124 11.60 -2.27 3.52
CA THR A 124 10.37 -1.81 2.86
C THR A 124 9.18 -1.85 3.83
N GLU A 125 9.05 -2.92 4.62
CA GLU A 125 8.05 -3.00 5.69
C GLU A 125 8.23 -1.89 6.73
N ALA A 126 9.46 -1.64 7.18
CA ALA A 126 9.76 -0.59 8.15
C ALA A 126 9.38 0.80 7.62
N LEU A 127 9.68 1.09 6.35
CA LEU A 127 9.32 2.35 5.70
C LEU A 127 7.80 2.50 5.58
N VAL A 128 7.09 1.45 5.16
CA VAL A 128 5.62 1.47 5.07
C VAL A 128 4.98 1.67 6.44
N MET A 129 5.48 1.00 7.47
CA MET A 129 4.99 1.16 8.84
C MET A 129 5.23 2.57 9.37
N LEU A 130 6.41 3.15 9.10
CA LEU A 130 6.74 4.52 9.48
C LEU A 130 5.86 5.54 8.76
N HIS A 131 5.61 5.34 7.46
CA HIS A 131 4.73 6.20 6.68
C HIS A 131 3.29 6.16 7.22
N ASN A 132 2.78 4.97 7.52
CA ASN A 132 1.44 4.81 8.11
C ASN A 132 1.34 5.47 9.49
N ARG A 133 2.37 5.36 10.33
CA ARG A 133 2.42 6.04 11.64
C ARG A 133 2.40 7.55 11.50
N ARG A 134 3.17 8.11 10.56
CA ARG A 134 3.19 9.56 10.27
C ARG A 134 1.82 10.05 9.78
N LYS A 135 1.16 9.26 8.92
CA LYS A 135 -0.19 9.59 8.42
C LYS A 135 -1.21 9.61 9.57
N LEU A 136 -1.18 8.63 10.48
CA LEU A 136 -2.06 8.61 11.65
C LEU A 136 -1.80 9.79 12.60
N ALA A 137 -0.54 10.15 12.83
CA ALA A 137 -0.18 11.30 13.66
C ALA A 137 -0.64 12.63 13.03
N GLY A 138 -0.52 12.79 11.72
CA GLY A 138 -1.01 13.97 10.98
C GLY A 138 -2.54 14.10 11.03
N LEU A 139 -3.26 12.99 10.90
CA LEU A 139 -4.73 12.97 10.99
C LEU A 139 -5.22 13.32 12.41
N GLN A 140 -4.55 12.84 13.46
CA GLN A 140 -4.89 13.21 14.84
C GLN A 140 -4.68 14.71 15.10
N TYR A 141 -3.67 15.32 14.51
CA TYR A 141 -3.40 16.76 14.65
C TYR A 141 -4.43 17.63 13.92
N GLY A 142 -4.92 17.19 12.74
CA GLY A 142 -6.01 17.86 12.03
C GLY A 142 -7.36 17.75 12.76
N SER A 143 -7.65 16.60 13.36
CA SER A 143 -8.89 16.38 14.12
C SER A 143 -8.98 17.21 15.40
N THR A 144 -7.87 17.41 16.12
CA THR A 144 -7.85 18.24 17.33
C THR A 144 -7.92 19.74 17.03
N ALA A 145 -7.40 20.16 15.88
CA ALA A 145 -7.55 21.54 15.41
C ALA A 145 -8.98 21.86 14.96
N ALA A 146 -9.68 20.90 14.32
CA ALA A 146 -11.08 21.05 13.94
C ALA A 146 -12.05 21.04 15.13
N ALA A 147 -11.76 20.28 16.19
CA ALA A 147 -12.61 20.20 17.39
C ALA A 147 -12.51 21.43 18.33
N LYS A 148 -11.61 22.39 18.03
CA LYS A 148 -11.41 23.62 18.82
C LYS A 148 -12.04 24.87 18.19
N ARG A 149 -12.72 24.74 17.05
CA ARG A 149 -13.52 25.80 16.42
C ARG A 149 -15.00 25.50 16.61
#